data_AF-A0A353ZPA9-F1
#
_entry.id   AF-A0A353ZPA9-F1
#
_cell.length_a   1.000
_cell.length_b   1.000
_cell.length_c   1.000
_cell.angle_alpha   90.00
_cell.angle_beta   90.00
_cell.angle_gamma   90.00
#
_symmetry.space_group_name_H-M   'P 1'
#
loop_
_entity.id
_entity.type
_entity.pdbx_description
1 polymer ?
#
loop_
_entity_poly.entity_id
_entity_poly.type
_entity_poly.pdbx_seq_one_letter_code
_entity_poly.pdbx_strand_id
1 'polypeptide(L)'
;RGNGSALTEQSATAVAAAASAVALHFGCPQDIEWAVDHAGKVHILQARPMTALPDAVRWEAPGKGAWLRNFRMGEWLPEAVTPLFMYWAIPRIDAAYNEAVYASAGIKVPMGHAAVNGWYYVAPPTPRSLPHLLFGGKRGSLPYFFNSVVRPMFDPAGADRTVLGALEHEWRTDCLPAYRKLVDAPPADEATPSLDELRHTVEKVLEAAGAYLWYFAATGGAAWKMEAVLAAFWRRHLAGTAAGRAVSASERNAGYQVLLGGLAPVLPAPAPHAVYSLDWYHPTAGEQAGGQVRRDTLPASPPPTGGPADSRRQAESACRNVLKGTRHLHRFETLLGFAQHYALLREEQARDFTLGWPLLRRCLTAIGEHLRDGGVVAAPDDVYFLTLEAFEPDAGPQHAVVDRRRREWLQQRKLAAPLALGHLPRLLGNTFDRMANNARITRNLPSGALVGHPASPGRAKGRVRVVDGPEEFSQFQPGEILVAKAT
;
A
#
# COMPACT_ATOMS: atom_id res chain seq x y z
N ARG A 1 12.00 -34.57 -17.44
CA ARG A 1 12.67 -33.94 -18.61
C ARG A 1 13.14 -32.56 -18.14
N GLY A 2 14.34 -32.15 -18.54
CA GLY A 2 15.24 -31.22 -17.82
C GLY A 2 14.66 -29.89 -17.33
N ASN A 3 15.10 -29.49 -16.14
CA ASN A 3 14.93 -28.17 -15.49
C ASN A 3 15.70 -27.02 -16.20
N GLY A 4 15.94 -27.12 -17.50
CA GLY A 4 16.60 -26.08 -18.29
C GLY A 4 15.56 -25.17 -18.93
N SER A 5 15.76 -23.86 -18.86
CA SER A 5 14.92 -22.90 -19.60
C SER A 5 14.87 -23.29 -21.08
N ALA A 6 13.67 -23.44 -21.63
CA ALA A 6 13.46 -23.79 -23.04
C ALA A 6 13.99 -22.72 -24.01
N LEU A 7 14.27 -21.51 -23.50
CA LEU A 7 14.84 -20.40 -24.25
C LEU A 7 16.04 -19.80 -23.52
N THR A 8 17.00 -19.31 -24.31
CA THR A 8 18.02 -18.39 -23.81
C THR A 8 17.41 -17.00 -23.58
N GLU A 9 18.02 -16.19 -22.71
CA GLU A 9 17.60 -14.79 -22.49
C GLU A 9 17.60 -13.97 -23.78
N GLN A 10 18.58 -14.21 -24.66
CA GLN A 10 18.69 -13.55 -25.96
C GLN A 10 17.53 -13.94 -26.89
N SER A 11 17.21 -15.23 -26.99
CA SER A 11 16.10 -15.71 -27.82
C SER A 11 14.75 -15.23 -27.28
N ALA A 12 14.54 -15.24 -25.96
CA ALA A 12 13.31 -14.73 -25.35
C ALA A 12 13.11 -13.22 -25.64
N THR A 13 14.17 -12.42 -25.53
CA THR A 13 14.13 -10.98 -25.86
C THR A 13 13.82 -10.76 -27.34
N ALA A 14 14.42 -11.56 -28.22
CA ALA A 14 14.19 -11.48 -29.66
C ALA A 14 12.74 -11.87 -30.04
N VAL A 15 12.15 -12.88 -29.39
CA VAL A 15 10.72 -13.24 -29.56
C VAL A 15 9.81 -12.10 -29.14
N ALA A 16 10.04 -11.49 -27.97
CA ALA A 16 9.24 -10.36 -27.48
C ALA A 16 9.33 -9.13 -28.40
N ALA A 17 10.52 -8.83 -28.92
CA ALA A 17 10.72 -7.74 -29.88
C ALA A 17 10.00 -8.04 -31.22
N ALA A 18 10.09 -9.27 -31.72
CA ALA A 18 9.40 -9.68 -32.94
C ALA A 18 7.88 -9.64 -32.78
N ALA A 19 7.34 -10.10 -31.65
CA ALA A 19 5.91 -10.01 -31.33
C ALA A 19 5.42 -8.55 -31.33
N SER A 20 6.19 -7.65 -30.71
CA SER A 20 5.88 -6.21 -30.68
C SER A 20 5.91 -5.58 -32.07
N ALA A 21 6.93 -5.92 -32.89
CA ALA A 21 7.05 -5.43 -34.26
C ALA A 21 5.91 -5.93 -35.16
N VAL A 22 5.53 -7.20 -35.03
CA VAL A 22 4.41 -7.80 -35.76
C VAL A 22 3.08 -7.14 -35.37
N ALA A 23 2.81 -6.96 -34.08
CA ALA A 23 1.61 -6.27 -33.61
C ALA A 23 1.53 -4.81 -34.11
N LEU A 24 2.66 -4.11 -34.12
CA LEU A 24 2.75 -2.74 -34.63
C LEU A 24 2.53 -2.67 -36.15
N HIS A 25 3.08 -3.64 -36.90
CA HIS A 25 2.92 -3.72 -38.35
C HIS A 25 1.46 -3.93 -38.77
N PHE A 26 0.75 -4.84 -38.09
CA PHE A 26 -0.66 -5.14 -38.40
C PHE A 26 -1.67 -4.22 -37.71
N GLY A 27 -1.22 -3.38 -36.77
CA GLY A 27 -2.08 -2.45 -36.03
C GLY A 27 -3.06 -3.13 -35.06
N CYS A 28 -2.94 -4.44 -34.84
CA CYS A 28 -3.73 -5.20 -33.88
C CYS A 28 -2.93 -6.40 -33.33
N PRO A 29 -3.29 -6.92 -32.13
CA PRO A 29 -2.64 -8.10 -31.57
C PRO A 29 -2.71 -9.31 -32.51
N GLN A 30 -1.57 -9.98 -32.65
CA GLN A 30 -1.43 -11.19 -33.47
C GLN A 30 -1.14 -12.40 -32.59
N ASP A 31 -1.76 -13.52 -32.92
CA ASP A 31 -1.32 -14.85 -32.49
C ASP A 31 -0.16 -15.24 -33.43
N ILE A 32 1.04 -15.41 -32.85
CA ILE A 32 2.26 -15.68 -33.60
C ILE A 32 2.80 -17.07 -33.29
N GLU A 33 3.19 -17.79 -34.34
CA GLU A 33 4.00 -18.98 -34.24
C GLU A 33 5.43 -18.62 -34.64
N TRP A 34 6.40 -19.10 -33.89
CA TRP A 34 7.80 -18.78 -34.10
C TRP A 34 8.69 -19.98 -33.81
N ALA A 35 9.89 -19.96 -34.38
CA ALA A 35 10.94 -20.93 -34.12
C ALA A 35 12.29 -20.23 -33.93
N VAL A 36 13.18 -20.88 -33.20
CA VAL A 36 14.58 -20.46 -33.04
C VAL A 36 15.44 -21.45 -33.80
N ASP A 37 16.27 -20.95 -34.72
CA ASP A 37 17.21 -21.80 -35.44
C ASP A 37 18.46 -22.14 -34.61
N HIS A 38 19.31 -23.01 -35.15
CA HIS A 38 20.55 -23.46 -34.52
C HIS A 38 21.56 -22.32 -34.24
N ALA A 39 21.43 -21.19 -34.91
CA ALA A 39 22.24 -19.99 -34.68
C ALA A 39 21.61 -19.04 -33.64
N GLY A 40 20.47 -19.40 -33.06
CA GLY A 40 19.76 -18.62 -32.05
C GLY A 40 18.86 -17.51 -32.63
N LYS A 41 18.68 -17.47 -33.95
CA LYS A 41 17.84 -16.46 -34.62
C LYS A 41 16.37 -16.84 -34.53
N VAL A 42 15.53 -15.87 -34.17
CA VAL A 42 14.06 -16.01 -34.13
C VAL A 42 13.48 -15.80 -35.52
N HIS A 43 12.63 -16.73 -35.95
CA HIS A 43 11.86 -16.67 -37.19
C HIS A 43 10.38 -16.69 -36.86
N ILE A 44 9.60 -15.80 -37.48
CA ILE A 44 8.13 -15.82 -37.41
C ILE A 44 7.64 -16.77 -38.51
N LEU A 45 6.92 -17.81 -38.12
CA LEU A 45 6.38 -18.83 -39.01
C LEU A 45 4.94 -18.52 -39.42
N GLN A 46 4.18 -17.93 -38.50
CA GLN A 46 2.80 -17.52 -38.73
C GLN A 46 2.50 -16.27 -37.90
N ALA A 47 1.68 -15.39 -38.45
CA ALA A 47 1.02 -14.32 -37.71
C ALA A 47 -0.42 -14.25 -38.20
N ARG A 48 -1.37 -14.36 -37.27
CA ARG A 48 -2.80 -14.21 -37.56
C ARG A 48 -3.45 -13.27 -36.54
N PRO A 49 -4.45 -12.47 -36.92
CA PRO A 49 -5.18 -11.67 -35.96
C PRO A 49 -5.76 -12.55 -34.86
N MET A 50 -5.59 -12.15 -33.60
CA MET A 50 -6.27 -12.83 -32.50
C MET A 50 -7.78 -12.66 -32.66
N THR A 51 -8.48 -13.74 -33.00
CA THR A 51 -9.93 -13.73 -33.27
C THR A 51 -10.79 -13.66 -31.99
N ALA A 52 -10.18 -13.93 -30.84
CA ALA A 52 -10.78 -13.78 -29.52
C ALA A 52 -9.86 -12.94 -28.64
N LEU A 53 -9.72 -11.66 -28.95
CA LEU A 53 -9.18 -10.73 -27.98
C LEU A 53 -10.17 -10.64 -26.82
N PRO A 54 -9.71 -10.68 -25.56
CA PRO A 54 -10.55 -10.23 -24.46
C PRO A 54 -11.08 -8.84 -24.82
N ASP A 55 -12.37 -8.61 -24.63
CA ASP A 55 -12.95 -7.30 -24.88
C ASP A 55 -12.09 -6.22 -24.22
N ALA A 56 -11.81 -5.15 -24.96
CA ALA A 56 -11.05 -4.03 -24.44
C ALA A 56 -11.74 -3.52 -23.17
N VAL A 57 -11.12 -3.77 -22.02
CA VAL A 57 -11.71 -3.43 -20.73
C VAL A 57 -11.77 -1.91 -20.61
N ARG A 58 -12.99 -1.39 -20.49
CA ARG A 58 -13.22 0.04 -20.29
C ARG A 58 -13.02 0.39 -18.82
N TRP A 59 -12.32 1.48 -18.59
CA TRP A 59 -12.04 2.02 -17.26
C TRP A 59 -12.87 3.26 -17.04
N GLU A 60 -14.09 3.07 -16.56
CA GLU A 60 -15.05 4.13 -16.33
C GLU A 60 -15.16 4.46 -14.84
N ALA A 61 -15.15 5.74 -14.51
CA ALA A 61 -15.35 6.19 -13.15
C ALA A 61 -16.80 5.90 -12.72
N PRO A 62 -17.05 5.25 -11.57
CA PRO A 62 -18.40 4.94 -11.08
C PRO A 62 -19.27 6.16 -10.81
N GLY A 63 -18.66 7.34 -10.69
CA GLY A 63 -19.37 8.59 -10.43
C GLY A 63 -18.49 9.80 -10.67
N LYS A 64 -19.05 10.99 -10.37
CA LYS A 64 -18.36 12.27 -10.54
C LYS A 64 -17.13 12.38 -9.64
N GLY A 65 -16.10 13.06 -10.13
CA GLY A 65 -14.87 13.31 -9.37
C GLY A 65 -13.74 12.37 -9.77
N ALA A 66 -12.70 12.35 -8.93
CA ALA A 66 -11.56 11.46 -9.10
C ALA A 66 -11.72 10.21 -8.25
N TRP A 67 -11.37 9.08 -8.83
CA TRP A 67 -11.34 7.77 -8.17
C TRP A 67 -9.91 7.29 -8.17
N LEU A 68 -9.33 7.04 -7.01
CA LEU A 68 -7.91 6.73 -6.82
C LEU A 68 -7.75 5.28 -6.40
N ARG A 69 -6.81 4.58 -7.05
CA ARG A 69 -6.48 3.19 -6.75
C ARG A 69 -5.51 3.08 -5.58
N ASN A 70 -4.48 3.93 -5.56
CA ASN A 70 -3.39 3.91 -4.58
C ASN A 70 -3.56 5.00 -3.52
N PHE A 71 -4.72 5.00 -2.85
CA PHE A 71 -5.00 5.93 -1.76
C PHE A 71 -5.69 5.19 -0.62
N ARG A 72 -5.30 5.49 0.62
CA ARG A 72 -5.84 4.83 1.83
C ARG A 72 -5.63 3.31 1.73
N MET A 73 -6.66 2.49 1.89
CA MET A 73 -6.55 1.02 1.84
C MET A 73 -6.00 0.48 0.52
N GLY A 74 -6.17 1.23 -0.58
CA GLY A 74 -5.72 0.84 -1.89
C GLY A 74 -4.20 0.75 -2.06
N GLU A 75 -3.42 1.33 -1.14
CA GLU A 75 -1.96 1.13 -1.10
C GLU A 75 -1.56 -0.30 -0.72
N TRP A 76 -2.44 -1.02 -0.01
CA TRP A 76 -2.26 -2.42 0.38
C TRP A 76 -3.17 -3.38 -0.39
N LEU A 77 -3.74 -2.95 -1.51
CA LEU A 77 -4.55 -3.77 -2.41
C LEU A 77 -3.90 -3.76 -3.80
N PRO A 78 -2.82 -4.54 -4.01
CA PRO A 78 -2.02 -4.48 -5.23
C PRO A 78 -2.69 -5.13 -6.44
N GLU A 79 -3.83 -5.79 -6.25
CA GLU A 79 -4.57 -6.50 -7.29
C GLU A 79 -6.09 -6.44 -7.09
N ALA A 80 -6.83 -7.08 -8.01
CA ALA A 80 -8.28 -7.17 -7.92
C ALA A 80 -8.72 -7.84 -6.61
N VAL A 81 -9.78 -7.32 -6.00
CA VAL A 81 -10.31 -7.79 -4.72
C VAL A 81 -11.40 -8.84 -4.91
N THR A 82 -11.47 -9.77 -3.97
CA THR A 82 -12.51 -10.78 -3.88
C THR A 82 -13.84 -10.13 -3.48
N PRO A 83 -14.98 -10.67 -3.98
CA PRO A 83 -16.31 -10.15 -3.66
C PRO A 83 -16.57 -10.03 -2.16
N LEU A 84 -16.19 -11.05 -1.37
CA LEU A 84 -16.47 -11.03 0.06
C LEU A 84 -15.73 -9.87 0.74
N PHE A 85 -14.46 -9.64 0.41
CA PHE A 85 -13.70 -8.53 0.96
C PHE A 85 -14.29 -7.18 0.54
N MET A 86 -14.59 -7.02 -0.76
CA MET A 86 -15.13 -5.77 -1.31
C MET A 86 -16.49 -5.39 -0.72
N TYR A 87 -17.38 -6.36 -0.51
CA TYR A 87 -18.77 -6.10 -0.11
C TYR A 87 -19.04 -6.32 1.37
N TRP A 88 -18.13 -6.95 2.12
CA TRP A 88 -18.21 -7.07 3.56
C TRP A 88 -17.18 -6.20 4.28
N ALA A 89 -15.88 -6.40 4.03
CA ALA A 89 -14.83 -5.74 4.82
C ALA A 89 -14.78 -4.23 4.57
N ILE A 90 -14.75 -3.80 3.30
CA ILE A 90 -14.57 -2.38 2.94
C ILE A 90 -15.67 -1.49 3.53
N PRO A 91 -16.99 -1.77 3.37
CA PRO A 91 -18.03 -0.93 3.92
C PRO A 91 -17.98 -0.84 5.46
N ARG A 92 -17.61 -1.93 6.14
CA ARG A 92 -17.52 -1.98 7.60
C ARG A 92 -16.34 -1.19 8.14
N ILE A 93 -15.16 -1.36 7.55
CA ILE A 93 -13.97 -0.58 7.88
C ILE A 93 -14.22 0.90 7.63
N ASP A 94 -14.83 1.27 6.50
CA ASP A 94 -15.14 2.66 6.19
C ASP A 94 -16.20 3.26 7.13
N ALA A 95 -17.22 2.51 7.51
CA ALA A 95 -18.21 2.96 8.49
C ALA A 95 -17.58 3.23 9.85
N ALA A 96 -16.81 2.27 10.39
CA ALA A 96 -16.14 2.41 11.68
C ALA A 96 -15.09 3.53 11.67
N TYR A 97 -14.36 3.70 10.57
CA TYR A 97 -13.48 4.85 10.39
C TYR A 97 -14.24 6.17 10.48
N ASN A 98 -15.39 6.29 9.81
CA ASN A 98 -16.18 7.53 9.83
C ASN A 98 -16.77 7.82 11.20
N GLU A 99 -17.16 6.78 11.95
CA GLU A 99 -17.58 6.95 13.34
C GLU A 99 -16.42 7.41 14.24
N ALA A 100 -15.21 6.86 14.07
CA ALA A 100 -14.03 7.31 14.80
C ALA A 100 -13.66 8.78 14.45
N VAL A 101 -13.70 9.16 13.17
CA VAL A 101 -13.52 10.56 12.74
C VAL A 101 -14.58 11.45 13.38
N TYR A 102 -15.85 11.02 13.40
CA TYR A 102 -16.93 11.80 13.99
C TYR A 102 -16.77 11.94 15.51
N ALA A 103 -16.32 10.89 16.20
CA ALA A 103 -16.04 10.92 17.63
C ALA A 103 -14.94 11.94 17.97
N SER A 104 -13.83 11.94 17.22
CA SER A 104 -12.70 12.84 17.48
C SER A 104 -12.90 14.27 16.95
N ALA A 105 -13.46 14.42 15.74
CA ALA A 105 -13.51 15.69 15.00
C ALA A 105 -14.91 16.30 14.90
N GLY A 106 -15.98 15.58 15.25
CA GLY A 106 -17.36 16.06 15.15
C GLY A 106 -17.89 16.23 13.73
N ILE A 107 -17.22 15.65 12.73
CA ILE A 107 -17.60 15.66 11.31
C ILE A 107 -17.47 14.26 10.72
N LYS A 108 -18.30 13.94 9.72
CA LYS A 108 -18.14 12.73 8.90
C LYS A 108 -17.53 13.12 7.56
N VAL A 109 -16.50 12.41 7.13
CA VAL A 109 -15.82 12.64 5.86
C VAL A 109 -15.96 11.39 5.00
N PRO A 110 -17.19 11.03 4.55
CA PRO A 110 -17.40 9.80 3.82
C PRO A 110 -16.65 9.86 2.49
N MET A 111 -15.89 8.81 2.23
CA MET A 111 -15.29 8.57 0.93
C MET A 111 -16.20 7.63 0.14
N GLY A 112 -16.32 7.84 -1.17
CA GLY A 112 -16.93 6.82 -2.02
C GLY A 112 -15.95 5.66 -2.19
N HIS A 113 -16.45 4.43 -2.33
CA HIS A 113 -15.64 3.28 -2.74
C HIS A 113 -16.39 2.47 -3.79
N ALA A 114 -15.64 1.77 -4.65
CA ALA A 114 -16.20 0.88 -5.65
C ALA A 114 -15.14 -0.10 -6.16
N ALA A 115 -15.59 -1.23 -6.69
CA ALA A 115 -14.78 -2.07 -7.55
C ALA A 115 -15.02 -1.69 -9.01
N VAL A 116 -13.97 -1.36 -9.76
CA VAL A 116 -14.00 -1.15 -11.21
C VAL A 116 -13.18 -2.24 -11.86
N ASN A 117 -13.85 -3.13 -12.61
CA ASN A 117 -13.23 -4.33 -13.19
C ASN A 117 -12.49 -5.18 -12.13
N GLY A 118 -13.07 -5.31 -10.93
CA GLY A 118 -12.48 -6.03 -9.80
C GLY A 118 -11.47 -5.25 -8.97
N TRP A 119 -11.02 -4.07 -9.41
CA TRP A 119 -10.02 -3.28 -8.68
C TRP A 119 -10.67 -2.27 -7.75
N TYR A 120 -10.16 -2.17 -6.52
CA TYR A 120 -10.63 -1.19 -5.54
C TYR A 120 -10.24 0.23 -5.95
N TYR A 121 -11.23 1.12 -5.96
CA TYR A 121 -11.06 2.55 -6.09
C TYR A 121 -11.78 3.29 -4.98
N VAL A 122 -11.15 4.34 -4.47
CA VAL A 122 -11.73 5.25 -3.49
C VAL A 122 -11.88 6.65 -4.09
N ALA A 123 -13.02 7.29 -3.83
CA ALA A 123 -13.33 8.65 -4.23
C ALA A 123 -13.25 9.57 -3.01
N PRO A 124 -12.23 10.44 -2.92
CA PRO A 124 -12.19 11.48 -1.89
C PRO A 124 -13.40 12.44 -1.99
N PRO A 125 -13.74 13.14 -0.90
CA PRO A 125 -14.83 14.12 -0.92
C PRO A 125 -14.57 15.19 -1.98
N THR A 126 -15.61 15.53 -2.73
CA THR A 126 -15.51 16.62 -3.72
C THR A 126 -15.48 17.99 -3.03
N PRO A 127 -14.96 19.04 -3.69
CA PRO A 127 -15.06 20.39 -3.15
C PRO A 127 -16.49 20.87 -2.90
N ARG A 128 -17.48 20.32 -3.63
CA ARG A 128 -18.91 20.64 -3.43
C ARG A 128 -19.51 19.98 -2.19
N SER A 129 -18.87 18.96 -1.64
CA SER A 129 -19.20 18.37 -0.34
C SER A 129 -18.51 19.07 0.84
N LEU A 130 -17.57 19.99 0.61
CA LEU A 130 -16.92 20.73 1.71
C LEU A 130 -17.87 21.63 2.52
N PRO A 131 -18.94 22.27 1.98
CA PRO A 131 -19.79 23.14 2.78
C PRO A 131 -20.47 22.42 3.96
N HIS A 132 -20.92 21.17 3.82
CA HIS A 132 -21.48 20.43 4.96
C HIS A 132 -20.42 19.98 5.98
N LEU A 133 -19.15 19.87 5.56
CA LEU A 133 -18.03 19.66 6.48
C LEU A 133 -17.70 20.94 7.28
N LEU A 134 -17.97 22.12 6.70
CA LEU A 134 -17.74 23.43 7.32
C LEU A 134 -18.94 23.89 8.17
N PHE A 135 -20.17 23.51 7.81
CA PHE A 135 -21.40 24.00 8.46
C PHE A 135 -22.23 22.90 9.16
N GLY A 136 -21.91 21.62 8.99
CA GLY A 136 -22.63 20.48 9.60
C GLY A 136 -21.91 19.84 10.79
N GLY A 137 -20.73 20.34 11.18
CA GLY A 137 -19.95 19.81 12.30
C GLY A 137 -20.31 20.42 13.66
N LYS A 138 -19.88 19.76 14.74
CA LYS A 138 -19.98 20.32 16.10
C LYS A 138 -19.14 21.59 16.23
N ARG A 139 -19.45 22.42 17.23
CA ARG A 139 -18.62 23.59 17.59
C ARG A 139 -17.19 23.11 17.92
N GLY A 140 -16.22 23.44 17.07
CA GLY A 140 -14.82 23.02 17.23
C GLY A 140 -14.25 22.14 16.11
N SER A 141 -15.08 21.61 15.21
CA SER A 141 -14.64 20.75 14.11
C SER A 141 -13.67 21.42 13.13
N LEU A 142 -13.92 22.68 12.78
CA LEU A 142 -13.05 23.50 11.91
C LEU A 142 -11.65 23.69 12.52
N PRO A 143 -11.52 24.21 13.77
CA PRO A 143 -10.23 24.24 14.47
C PRO A 143 -9.54 22.87 14.53
N TYR A 144 -10.28 21.81 14.85
CA TYR A 144 -9.71 20.47 14.91
C TYR A 144 -9.07 20.06 13.58
N PHE A 145 -9.83 20.18 12.48
CA PHE A 145 -9.35 19.81 11.14
C PHE A 145 -8.18 20.68 10.69
N PHE A 146 -8.21 21.99 10.97
CA PHE A 146 -7.08 22.86 10.70
C PHE A 146 -5.82 22.37 11.43
N ASN A 147 -5.93 22.02 12.71
CA ASN A 147 -4.80 21.60 13.53
C ASN A 147 -4.28 20.20 13.15
N SER A 148 -5.12 19.27 12.68
CA SER A 148 -4.69 17.93 12.25
C SER A 148 -4.23 17.86 10.79
N VAL A 149 -4.84 18.66 9.89
CA VAL A 149 -4.59 18.55 8.45
C VAL A 149 -3.65 19.62 7.92
N VAL A 150 -3.83 20.87 8.35
CA VAL A 150 -3.18 22.04 7.73
C VAL A 150 -1.95 22.49 8.52
N ARG A 151 -2.10 22.66 9.84
CA ARG A 151 -1.05 23.13 10.75
C ARG A 151 0.25 22.32 10.74
N PRO A 152 0.26 20.97 10.55
CA PRO A 152 1.51 20.20 10.47
C PRO A 152 2.47 20.66 9.36
N MET A 153 1.97 21.36 8.33
CA MET A 153 2.80 21.85 7.22
C MET A 153 3.57 23.14 7.54
N PHE A 154 3.36 23.79 8.69
CA PHE A 154 4.08 25.02 9.03
C PHE A 154 4.33 25.21 10.53
N ASP A 155 3.53 24.59 11.39
CA ASP A 155 3.72 24.57 12.84
C ASP A 155 3.49 23.15 13.42
N PRO A 156 4.42 22.21 13.19
CA PRO A 156 4.32 20.84 13.73
C PRO A 156 4.11 20.80 15.24
N ALA A 157 4.84 21.63 16.00
CA ALA A 157 4.76 21.68 17.46
C ALA A 157 3.38 22.10 17.96
N GLY A 158 2.76 23.05 17.27
CA GLY A 158 1.42 23.47 17.56
C GLY A 158 0.36 22.45 17.16
N ALA A 159 0.54 21.74 16.04
CA ALA A 159 -0.35 20.66 15.64
C ALA A 159 -0.34 19.51 16.65
N ASP A 160 0.86 19.13 17.11
CA ASP A 160 1.08 18.15 18.17
C ASP A 160 0.39 18.53 19.47
N ARG A 161 0.69 19.72 20.00
CA ARG A 161 0.11 20.22 21.26
C ARG A 161 -1.42 20.33 21.22
N THR A 162 -2.01 20.58 20.06
CA THR A 162 -3.44 20.88 19.96
C THR A 162 -4.28 19.64 19.66
N VAL A 163 -3.77 18.71 18.84
CA VAL A 163 -4.56 17.55 18.38
C VAL A 163 -3.72 16.27 18.32
N LEU A 164 -2.58 16.28 17.63
CA LEU A 164 -1.93 15.04 17.24
C LEU A 164 -1.32 14.27 18.43
N GLY A 165 -0.78 14.96 19.43
CA GLY A 165 -0.25 14.33 20.63
C GLY A 165 -1.34 13.67 21.48
N ALA A 166 -2.53 14.26 21.54
CA ALA A 166 -3.68 13.65 22.21
C ALA A 166 -4.21 12.42 21.45
N LEU A 167 -4.25 12.48 20.11
CA LEU A 167 -4.59 11.32 19.27
C LEU A 167 -3.60 10.17 19.43
N GLU A 168 -2.29 10.46 19.48
CA GLU A 168 -1.31 9.42 19.77
C GLU A 168 -1.53 8.82 21.16
N HIS A 169 -1.77 9.66 22.18
CA HIS A 169 -2.02 9.18 23.53
C HIS A 169 -3.20 8.22 23.57
N GLU A 170 -4.36 8.64 23.06
CA GLU A 170 -5.58 7.82 22.95
C GLU A 170 -5.35 6.54 22.16
N TRP A 171 -4.58 6.60 21.07
CA TRP A 171 -4.20 5.40 20.33
C TRP A 171 -3.40 4.41 21.20
N ARG A 172 -2.40 4.90 21.95
CA ARG A 172 -1.55 4.07 22.81
C ARG A 172 -2.27 3.53 24.03
N THR A 173 -3.18 4.30 24.64
CA THR A 173 -3.85 3.94 25.90
C THR A 173 -5.13 3.15 25.70
N ASP A 174 -5.87 3.41 24.62
CA ASP A 174 -7.22 2.90 24.46
C ASP A 174 -7.36 2.06 23.17
N CYS A 175 -7.11 2.65 22.00
CA CYS A 175 -7.40 1.99 20.72
C CYS A 175 -6.55 0.73 20.51
N LEU A 176 -5.23 0.83 20.61
CA LEU A 176 -4.32 -0.29 20.37
C LEU A 176 -4.48 -1.41 21.41
N PRO A 177 -4.54 -1.13 22.73
CA PRO A 177 -4.79 -2.18 23.73
C PRO A 177 -6.14 -2.87 23.55
N ALA A 178 -7.20 -2.12 23.22
CA ALA A 178 -8.52 -2.70 22.94
C ALA A 178 -8.48 -3.61 21.69
N TYR A 179 -7.80 -3.18 20.62
CA TYR A 179 -7.67 -3.98 19.41
C TYR A 179 -6.88 -5.27 19.68
N ARG A 180 -5.76 -5.20 20.41
CA ARG A 180 -4.98 -6.38 20.83
C ARG A 180 -5.81 -7.33 21.68
N LYS A 181 -6.50 -6.82 22.69
CA LYS A 181 -7.38 -7.63 23.56
C LYS A 181 -8.45 -8.38 22.76
N LEU A 182 -9.01 -7.74 21.73
CA LEU A 182 -10.00 -8.38 20.87
C LEU A 182 -9.41 -9.54 20.06
N VAL A 183 -8.21 -9.39 19.52
CA VAL A 183 -7.60 -10.40 18.62
C VAL A 183 -6.86 -11.51 19.38
N ASP A 184 -6.39 -11.22 20.59
CA ASP A 184 -5.71 -12.15 21.50
C ASP A 184 -6.68 -12.92 22.40
N ALA A 185 -7.99 -12.64 22.31
CA ALA A 185 -9.00 -13.35 23.08
C ALA A 185 -8.92 -14.86 22.77
N PRO A 186 -8.83 -15.73 23.80
CA PRO A 186 -8.78 -17.17 23.56
C PRO A 186 -10.06 -17.62 22.87
N PRO A 187 -9.99 -18.65 21.99
CA PRO A 187 -11.20 -19.25 21.44
C PRO A 187 -12.09 -19.74 22.60
N ALA A 188 -13.41 -19.64 22.44
CA ALA A 188 -14.35 -20.24 23.39
C ALA A 188 -14.09 -21.76 23.50
N ASP A 189 -14.25 -22.33 24.70
CA ASP A 189 -14.00 -23.76 24.98
C ASP A 189 -14.73 -24.69 23.99
N GLU A 190 -14.01 -25.72 23.52
CA GLU A 190 -14.32 -26.97 22.77
C GLU A 190 -15.52 -27.07 21.79
N ALA A 191 -16.49 -26.16 21.81
CA ALA A 191 -17.60 -26.11 20.87
C ALA A 191 -17.19 -25.36 19.60
N THR A 192 -17.49 -25.95 18.44
CA THR A 192 -17.38 -25.26 17.15
C THR A 192 -18.30 -24.03 17.17
N PRO A 193 -17.78 -22.81 16.99
CA PRO A 193 -18.59 -21.60 17.04
C PRO A 193 -19.62 -21.60 15.92
N SER A 194 -20.83 -21.14 16.20
CA SER A 194 -21.89 -20.99 15.19
C SER A 194 -21.53 -19.97 14.12
N LEU A 195 -22.22 -20.04 12.97
CA LEU A 195 -22.07 -19.08 11.88
C LEU A 195 -22.29 -17.63 12.35
N ASP A 196 -23.27 -17.41 13.23
CA ASP A 196 -23.58 -16.07 13.76
C ASP A 196 -22.49 -15.55 14.72
N GLU A 197 -21.92 -16.42 15.56
CA GLU A 197 -20.80 -16.07 16.43
C GLU A 197 -19.54 -15.71 15.62
N LEU A 198 -19.27 -16.45 14.54
CA LEU A 198 -18.19 -16.18 13.61
C LEU A 198 -18.39 -14.83 12.89
N ARG A 199 -19.60 -14.59 12.35
CA ARG A 199 -19.96 -13.30 11.71
C ARG A 199 -19.80 -12.14 12.69
N HIS A 200 -20.30 -12.27 13.91
CA HIS A 200 -20.16 -11.25 14.96
C HIS A 200 -18.71 -10.96 15.30
N THR A 201 -17.87 -12.00 15.35
CA THR A 201 -16.43 -11.83 15.58
C THR A 201 -15.77 -11.07 14.42
N VAL A 202 -16.10 -11.43 13.17
CA VAL A 202 -15.59 -10.72 11.98
C VAL A 202 -15.99 -9.23 12.02
N GLU A 203 -17.26 -8.94 12.30
CA GLU A 203 -17.77 -7.56 12.38
C GLU A 203 -17.01 -6.74 13.44
N LYS A 204 -16.84 -7.28 14.65
CA LYS A 204 -16.08 -6.61 15.72
C LYS A 204 -14.64 -6.32 15.33
N VAL A 205 -13.97 -7.26 14.67
CA VAL A 205 -12.57 -7.08 14.25
C VAL A 205 -12.46 -6.03 13.14
N LEU A 206 -13.39 -6.01 12.18
CA LEU A 206 -13.47 -5.00 11.13
C LEU A 206 -13.78 -3.60 11.69
N GLU A 207 -14.68 -3.51 12.68
CA GLU A 207 -14.96 -2.27 13.40
C GLU A 207 -13.73 -1.74 14.13
N ALA A 208 -13.00 -2.60 14.84
CA ALA A 208 -11.76 -2.23 15.51
C ALA A 208 -10.69 -1.77 14.49
N ALA A 209 -10.53 -2.48 13.37
CA ALA A 209 -9.60 -2.08 12.31
C ALA A 209 -9.99 -0.73 11.68
N GLY A 210 -11.28 -0.48 11.43
CA GLY A 210 -11.76 0.81 10.91
C GLY A 210 -11.54 1.96 11.88
N ALA A 211 -11.80 1.76 13.18
CA ALA A 211 -11.49 2.76 14.20
C ALA A 211 -9.98 3.02 14.31
N TYR A 212 -9.16 1.97 14.22
CA TYR A 212 -7.71 2.06 14.20
C TYR A 212 -7.19 2.89 13.00
N LEU A 213 -7.78 2.67 11.82
CA LEU A 213 -7.40 3.37 10.59
C LEU A 213 -7.54 4.89 10.71
N TRP A 214 -8.41 5.40 11.57
CA TRP A 214 -8.52 6.84 11.84
C TRP A 214 -7.24 7.42 12.44
N TYR A 215 -6.73 6.80 13.51
CA TYR A 215 -5.50 7.24 14.16
C TYR A 215 -4.34 7.22 13.17
N PHE A 216 -4.19 6.10 12.47
CA PHE A 216 -3.16 5.93 11.46
C PHE A 216 -3.25 6.96 10.33
N ALA A 217 -4.45 7.26 9.82
CA ALA A 217 -4.63 8.27 8.78
C ALA A 217 -4.29 9.69 9.27
N ALA A 218 -4.63 10.03 10.51
CA ALA A 218 -4.39 11.36 11.08
C ALA A 218 -2.91 11.63 11.34
N THR A 219 -2.24 10.73 12.07
CA THR A 219 -0.82 10.83 12.45
C THR A 219 0.11 10.49 11.28
N GLY A 220 -0.21 9.48 10.48
CA GLY A 220 0.55 9.13 9.27
C GLY A 220 0.49 10.24 8.22
N GLY A 221 -0.69 10.85 8.04
CA GLY A 221 -0.84 12.03 7.21
C GLY A 221 -0.09 13.26 7.74
N ALA A 222 0.08 13.39 9.06
CA ALA A 222 0.90 14.42 9.68
C ALA A 222 2.41 14.14 9.52
N ALA A 223 2.86 12.90 9.67
CA ALA A 223 4.25 12.48 9.51
C ALA A 223 4.83 12.94 8.17
N TRP A 224 4.16 12.61 7.06
CA TRP A 224 4.59 13.03 5.73
C TRP A 224 4.64 14.56 5.57
N LYS A 225 3.69 15.31 6.15
CA LYS A 225 3.71 16.79 6.11
C LYS A 225 4.90 17.35 6.87
N MET A 226 5.19 16.81 8.05
CA MET A 226 6.34 17.22 8.87
C MET A 226 7.66 16.91 8.17
N GLU A 227 7.78 15.75 7.52
CA GLU A 227 8.91 15.42 6.66
C GLU A 227 9.07 16.42 5.50
N ALA A 228 7.96 16.82 4.84
CA ALA A 228 8.01 17.80 3.76
C ALA A 228 8.52 19.17 4.22
N VAL A 229 8.18 19.59 5.44
CA VAL A 229 8.70 20.83 6.06
C VAL A 229 10.17 20.70 6.39
N LEU A 230 10.61 19.56 6.95
CA LEU A 230 12.03 19.28 7.18
C LEU A 230 12.82 19.29 5.87
N ALA A 231 12.29 18.68 4.81
CA ALA A 231 12.89 18.68 3.48
C ALA A 231 13.00 20.09 2.90
N ALA A 232 11.97 20.93 3.07
CA ALA A 232 12.02 22.32 2.63
C ALA A 232 13.05 23.15 3.41
N PHE A 233 13.15 22.94 4.72
CA PHE A 233 14.18 23.55 5.56
C PHE A 233 15.58 23.13 5.11
N TRP A 234 15.79 21.83 4.89
CA TRP A 234 17.05 21.27 4.40
C TRP A 234 17.48 21.92 3.08
N ARG A 235 16.58 21.95 2.09
CA ARG A 235 16.87 22.55 0.77
C ARG A 235 17.29 24.02 0.89
N ARG A 236 16.65 24.77 1.78
CA ARG A 236 16.87 26.21 1.94
C ARG A 236 18.15 26.54 2.73
N HIS A 237 18.49 25.75 3.74
CA HIS A 237 19.50 26.14 4.73
C HIS A 237 20.71 25.22 4.80
N LEU A 238 20.60 23.97 4.34
CA LEU A 238 21.63 22.94 4.56
C LEU A 238 22.20 22.40 3.26
N ALA A 239 21.38 22.17 2.22
CA ALA A 239 21.80 21.49 0.99
C ALA A 239 23.03 22.13 0.29
N GLY A 240 23.12 23.46 0.28
CA GLY A 240 24.24 24.19 -0.34
C GLY A 240 25.51 24.28 0.50
N THR A 241 25.50 23.78 1.74
CA THR A 241 26.64 23.85 2.66
C THR A 241 27.61 22.69 2.47
N ALA A 242 28.83 22.79 3.01
CA ALA A 242 29.78 21.68 2.98
C ALA A 242 29.21 20.42 3.67
N ALA A 243 28.47 20.59 4.77
CA ALA A 243 27.76 19.48 5.43
C ALA A 243 26.65 18.90 4.55
N GLY A 244 25.86 19.74 3.88
CA GLY A 244 24.83 19.28 2.95
C GLY A 244 25.39 18.48 1.77
N ARG A 245 26.55 18.91 1.24
CA ARG A 245 27.28 18.19 0.20
C ARG A 245 27.88 16.87 0.72
N ALA A 246 28.48 16.87 1.91
CA ALA A 246 29.03 15.66 2.53
C ALA A 246 27.95 14.61 2.80
N VAL A 247 26.79 15.03 3.32
CA VAL A 247 25.63 14.15 3.53
C VAL A 247 25.10 13.61 2.19
N SER A 248 24.98 14.48 1.18
CA SER A 248 24.45 14.09 -0.14
C SER A 248 25.42 13.24 -0.98
N ALA A 249 26.72 13.26 -0.66
CA ALA A 249 27.75 12.47 -1.34
C ALA A 249 27.84 11.03 -0.82
N SER A 250 27.18 10.69 0.30
CA SER A 250 27.11 9.30 0.75
C SER A 250 26.17 8.50 -0.17
N GLU A 251 26.69 7.44 -0.79
CA GLU A 251 26.00 6.65 -1.84
C GLU A 251 24.68 6.00 -1.36
N ARG A 252 24.43 5.97 -0.05
CA ARG A 252 23.28 5.27 0.55
C ARG A 252 22.07 6.15 0.84
N ASN A 253 22.24 7.45 1.10
CA ASN A 253 21.13 8.35 1.47
C ASN A 253 21.44 9.81 1.08
N ALA A 254 20.95 10.25 -0.08
CA ALA A 254 21.17 11.61 -0.54
C ALA A 254 20.18 12.60 0.11
N GLY A 255 20.69 13.54 0.89
CA GLY A 255 19.92 14.69 1.40
C GLY A 255 19.25 14.46 2.75
N TYR A 256 18.07 15.06 2.97
CA TYR A 256 17.43 15.11 4.28
C TYR A 256 16.99 13.73 4.82
N GLN A 257 16.78 12.74 3.96
CA GLN A 257 16.29 11.41 4.34
C GLN A 257 17.24 10.66 5.27
N VAL A 258 18.55 10.95 5.23
CA VAL A 258 19.51 10.38 6.20
C VAL A 258 19.12 10.72 7.65
N LEU A 259 18.47 11.86 7.88
CA LEU A 259 18.04 12.31 9.20
C LEU A 259 16.88 11.47 9.77
N LEU A 260 16.22 10.68 8.92
CA LEU A 260 15.08 9.83 9.26
C LEU A 260 15.46 8.33 9.21
N GLY A 261 16.71 8.00 8.91
CA GLY A 261 17.20 6.62 8.84
C GLY A 261 17.59 6.06 10.20
N GLY A 262 17.31 4.77 10.46
CA GLY A 262 17.75 4.10 11.69
C GLY A 262 17.18 4.72 12.96
N LEU A 263 15.87 5.02 12.96
CA LEU A 263 15.14 5.52 14.12
C LEU A 263 14.81 4.40 15.11
N ALA A 264 14.49 3.21 14.60
CA ALA A 264 14.31 2.04 15.44
C ALA A 264 15.67 1.53 15.96
N PRO A 265 15.83 1.30 17.27
CA PRO A 265 17.09 0.82 17.85
C PRO A 265 17.42 -0.61 17.42
N VAL A 266 16.39 -1.41 17.13
CA VAL A 266 16.47 -2.77 16.60
C VAL A 266 15.36 -2.93 15.56
N LEU A 267 15.63 -3.66 14.48
CA LEU A 267 14.58 -3.98 13.52
C LEU A 267 13.52 -4.87 14.20
N PRO A 268 12.22 -4.56 14.03
CA PRO A 268 11.17 -5.35 14.64
C PRO A 268 11.21 -6.78 14.14
N ALA A 269 10.87 -7.73 15.02
CA ALA A 269 10.67 -9.12 14.62
C ALA A 269 9.58 -9.22 13.53
N PRO A 270 9.66 -10.23 12.64
CA PRO A 270 8.58 -10.51 11.71
C PRO A 270 7.24 -10.58 12.44
N ALA A 271 6.24 -9.87 11.94
CA ALA A 271 4.91 -9.85 12.49
C ALA A 271 4.07 -10.94 11.80
N PRO A 272 3.61 -11.99 12.50
CA PRO A 272 2.79 -13.04 11.89
C PRO A 272 1.51 -12.52 11.23
N HIS A 273 0.98 -11.40 11.74
CA HIS A 273 -0.21 -10.73 11.21
C HIS A 273 0.05 -9.82 10.01
N ALA A 274 1.31 -9.61 9.60
CA ALA A 274 1.61 -8.80 8.43
C ALA A 274 1.01 -9.42 7.16
N VAL A 275 0.61 -8.58 6.20
CA VAL A 275 -0.03 -9.01 4.96
C VAL A 275 0.62 -8.38 3.74
N TYR A 276 0.56 -9.10 2.62
CA TYR A 276 0.97 -8.59 1.31
C TYR A 276 -0.20 -8.01 0.50
N SER A 277 -1.43 -8.28 0.96
CA SER A 277 -2.68 -7.71 0.48
C SER A 277 -3.66 -7.65 1.66
N LEU A 278 -4.44 -6.57 1.78
CA LEU A 278 -5.52 -6.52 2.78
C LEU A 278 -6.64 -7.49 2.46
N ASP A 279 -6.77 -7.93 1.20
CA ASP A 279 -7.74 -8.94 0.87
C ASP A 279 -7.43 -10.24 1.61
N TRP A 280 -8.33 -10.63 2.51
CA TRP A 280 -8.19 -11.80 3.37
C TRP A 280 -8.18 -13.13 2.62
N TYR A 281 -8.32 -13.15 1.28
CA TYR A 281 -8.02 -14.30 0.45
C TYR A 281 -6.54 -14.68 0.57
N HIS A 282 -5.65 -13.69 0.68
CA HIS A 282 -4.22 -13.91 0.81
C HIS A 282 -3.84 -14.32 2.22
N PRO A 283 -2.94 -15.31 2.36
CA PRO A 283 -2.41 -15.70 3.66
C PRO A 283 -1.59 -14.56 4.29
N THR A 284 -1.59 -14.50 5.60
CA THR A 284 -0.70 -13.66 6.39
C THR A 284 0.75 -14.16 6.33
N ALA A 285 1.70 -13.31 6.70
CA ALA A 285 3.11 -13.67 6.79
C ALA A 285 3.36 -14.88 7.73
N GLY A 286 2.57 -15.00 8.80
CA GLY A 286 2.64 -16.12 9.73
C GLY A 286 2.19 -17.45 9.12
N GLU A 287 1.19 -17.43 8.24
CA GLU A 287 0.71 -18.60 7.50
C GLU A 287 1.68 -19.01 6.37
N GLN A 288 2.43 -18.05 5.81
CA GLN A 288 3.42 -18.30 4.76
C GLN A 288 4.83 -18.65 5.27
N ALA A 289 5.06 -18.68 6.59
CA ALA A 289 6.40 -18.81 7.20
C ALA A 289 7.19 -20.07 6.75
N GLY A 290 6.57 -21.04 6.09
CA GLY A 290 7.26 -22.15 5.42
C GLY A 290 8.15 -21.75 4.23
N GLY A 291 8.02 -20.53 3.69
CA GLY A 291 8.78 -20.03 2.52
C GLY A 291 9.60 -18.75 2.77
N GLN A 292 9.65 -18.24 4.00
CA GLN A 292 10.42 -17.01 4.28
C GLN A 292 11.92 -17.27 4.22
N VAL A 293 12.62 -16.46 3.42
CA VAL A 293 14.09 -16.42 3.37
C VAL A 293 14.60 -16.04 4.76
N ARG A 294 15.18 -17.01 5.49
CA ARG A 294 15.87 -16.71 6.74
C ARG A 294 17.00 -15.74 6.41
N ARG A 295 17.15 -14.68 7.21
CA ARG A 295 18.21 -13.68 7.02
C ARG A 295 19.60 -14.31 6.88
N ASP A 296 19.78 -15.45 7.52
CA ASP A 296 20.98 -16.29 7.53
C ASP A 296 21.29 -16.98 6.18
N THR A 297 20.36 -16.93 5.22
CA THR A 297 20.51 -17.50 3.87
C THR A 297 20.87 -16.47 2.80
N LEU A 298 20.84 -15.17 3.13
CA LEU A 298 21.36 -14.13 2.24
C LEU A 298 22.88 -14.09 2.37
N PRO A 299 23.64 -14.05 1.27
CA PRO A 299 25.10 -13.93 1.34
C PRO A 299 25.45 -12.70 2.17
N ALA A 300 26.25 -12.91 3.23
CA ALA A 300 26.68 -11.87 4.14
C ALA A 300 27.43 -10.78 3.37
N SER A 301 26.74 -9.70 3.04
CA SER A 301 27.42 -8.47 2.68
C SER A 301 28.11 -7.98 3.96
N PRO A 302 29.41 -7.65 3.93
CA PRO A 302 30.04 -7.04 5.09
C PRO A 302 29.17 -5.84 5.52
N PRO A 303 28.80 -5.74 6.80
CA PRO A 303 27.97 -4.64 7.25
C PRO A 303 28.69 -3.36 6.83
N PRO A 304 27.99 -2.43 6.17
CA PRO A 304 28.61 -1.18 5.80
C PRO A 304 29.27 -0.55 7.02
N THR A 305 30.45 0.05 6.85
CA THR A 305 31.12 0.82 7.90
C THR A 305 30.16 1.92 8.38
N GLY A 306 29.58 1.73 9.57
CA GLY A 306 28.54 2.58 10.17
C GLY A 306 27.11 2.17 9.78
N GLY A 307 26.28 1.87 10.78
CA GLY A 307 24.87 1.54 10.57
C GLY A 307 24.03 2.77 10.14
N PRO A 308 22.77 2.58 9.70
CA PRO A 308 21.86 3.69 9.38
C PRO A 308 21.72 4.70 10.53
N ALA A 309 21.72 4.22 11.78
CA ALA A 309 21.66 5.07 12.96
C ALA A 309 22.94 5.91 13.17
N ASP A 310 24.12 5.37 12.86
CA ASP A 310 25.38 6.12 12.92
C ASP A 310 25.42 7.21 11.85
N SER A 311 25.01 6.85 10.63
CA SER A 311 24.93 7.78 9.50
C SER A 311 23.99 8.95 9.81
N ARG A 312 22.82 8.66 10.42
CA ARG A 312 21.91 9.67 10.92
C ARG A 312 22.57 10.58 11.97
N ARG A 313 23.15 10.02 13.03
CA ARG A 313 23.78 10.80 14.11
C ARG A 313 24.90 11.71 13.61
N GLN A 314 25.69 11.23 12.65
CA GLN A 314 26.73 12.02 12.01
C GLN A 314 26.13 13.18 11.20
N ALA A 315 25.08 12.91 10.40
CA ALA A 315 24.39 13.94 9.63
C ALA A 315 23.72 15.00 10.53
N GLU A 316 23.07 14.59 11.61
CA GLU A 316 22.49 15.51 12.59
C GLU A 316 23.56 16.41 13.20
N SER A 317 24.69 15.84 13.63
CA SER A 317 25.82 16.58 14.20
C SER A 317 26.41 17.59 13.21
N ALA A 318 26.54 17.20 11.93
CA ALA A 318 26.99 18.09 10.88
C ALA A 318 26.01 19.26 10.65
N CYS A 319 24.71 19.00 10.67
CA CYS A 319 23.68 20.04 10.57
C CYS A 319 23.73 21.00 11.76
N ARG A 320 23.85 20.47 12.98
CA ARG A 320 23.98 21.26 14.21
C ARG A 320 25.19 22.19 14.16
N ASN A 321 26.33 21.69 13.68
CA ASN A 321 27.54 22.50 13.54
C ASN A 321 27.37 23.66 12.55
N VAL A 322 26.70 23.43 11.41
CA VAL A 322 26.40 24.49 10.43
C VAL A 322 25.45 25.53 11.00
N LEU A 323 24.45 25.12 11.79
CA LEU A 323 23.43 26.00 12.32
C LEU A 323 23.82 26.66 13.65
N LYS A 324 24.95 26.28 14.25
CA LYS A 324 25.42 26.78 15.55
C LYS A 324 25.51 28.31 15.54
N GLY A 325 24.93 28.95 16.56
CA GLY A 325 24.90 30.41 16.68
C GLY A 325 23.87 31.11 15.78
N THR A 326 23.08 30.37 14.98
CA THR A 326 22.00 30.93 14.17
C THR A 326 20.64 30.74 14.84
N ARG A 327 19.68 31.60 14.51
CA ARG A 327 18.26 31.42 14.89
C ARG A 327 17.62 30.14 14.30
N HIS A 328 18.28 29.51 13.33
CA HIS A 328 17.75 28.35 12.62
C HIS A 328 17.99 27.03 13.35
N LEU A 329 18.92 26.99 14.33
CA LEU A 329 19.21 25.77 15.09
C LEU A 329 17.99 25.29 15.88
N HIS A 330 17.33 26.18 16.64
CA HIS A 330 16.15 25.81 17.41
C HIS A 330 15.03 25.27 16.50
N ARG A 331 14.79 25.96 15.37
CA ARG A 331 13.80 25.50 14.37
C ARG A 331 14.17 24.13 13.79
N PHE A 332 15.45 23.88 13.52
CA PHE A 332 15.92 22.58 13.03
C PHE A 332 15.67 21.47 14.04
N GLU A 333 16.05 21.65 15.32
CA GLU A 333 15.81 20.66 16.37
C GLU A 333 14.33 20.35 16.54
N THR A 334 13.46 21.37 16.52
CA THR A 334 12.01 21.18 16.58
C THR A 334 11.50 20.37 15.38
N LEU A 335 11.86 20.76 14.16
CA LEU A 335 11.41 20.05 12.95
C LEU A 335 11.93 18.62 12.88
N LEU A 336 13.19 18.41 13.26
CA LEU A 336 13.83 17.10 13.29
C LEU A 336 13.14 16.19 14.30
N GLY A 337 12.92 16.66 15.54
CA GLY A 337 12.29 15.88 16.59
C GLY A 337 10.88 15.41 16.20
N PHE A 338 10.04 16.31 15.68
CA PHE A 338 8.69 15.95 15.23
C PHE A 338 8.70 15.02 14.00
N ALA A 339 9.57 15.28 13.02
CA ALA A 339 9.66 14.41 11.84
C ALA A 339 10.10 12.98 12.22
N GLN A 340 11.09 12.84 13.12
CA GLN A 340 11.55 11.54 13.59
C GLN A 340 10.48 10.81 14.42
N HIS A 341 9.83 11.51 15.34
CA HIS A 341 8.77 10.96 16.19
C HIS A 341 7.59 10.44 15.37
N TYR A 342 7.03 11.28 14.49
CA TYR A 342 5.87 10.91 13.68
C TYR A 342 6.21 9.91 12.56
N ALA A 343 7.46 9.90 12.06
CA ALA A 343 7.90 8.83 11.16
C ALA A 343 7.87 7.48 11.87
N LEU A 344 8.39 7.38 13.10
CA LEU A 344 8.36 6.14 13.87
C LEU A 344 6.92 5.72 14.22
N LEU A 345 6.09 6.66 14.67
CA LEU A 345 4.68 6.42 14.98
C LEU A 345 3.90 5.87 13.78
N ARG A 346 4.14 6.42 12.57
CA ARG A 346 3.52 5.93 11.33
C ARG A 346 3.88 4.47 11.07
N GLU A 347 5.15 4.09 11.23
CA GLU A 347 5.59 2.70 11.02
C GLU A 347 5.02 1.74 12.08
N GLU A 348 4.94 2.18 13.35
CA GLU A 348 4.28 1.40 14.42
C GLU A 348 2.80 1.15 14.08
N GLN A 349 2.10 2.19 13.63
CA GLN A 349 0.69 2.08 13.30
C GLN A 349 0.41 1.27 12.04
N ALA A 350 1.22 1.46 10.99
CA ALA A 350 1.11 0.66 9.78
C ALA A 350 1.32 -0.83 10.06
N ARG A 351 2.29 -1.16 10.94
CA ARG A 351 2.55 -2.54 11.36
C ARG A 351 1.33 -3.15 12.05
N ASP A 352 0.78 -2.47 13.06
CA ASP A 352 -0.24 -3.02 13.94
C ASP A 352 -1.68 -2.91 13.36
N PHE A 353 -1.86 -2.22 12.24
CA PHE A 353 -3.15 -2.14 11.56
C PHE A 353 -3.74 -3.52 11.21
N THR A 354 -2.89 -4.50 10.88
CA THR A 354 -3.33 -5.82 10.43
C THR A 354 -3.42 -6.86 11.54
N LEU A 355 -3.34 -6.46 12.82
CA LEU A 355 -3.39 -7.37 13.99
C LEU A 355 -4.54 -8.39 13.93
N GLY A 356 -5.70 -7.97 13.42
CA GLY A 356 -6.89 -8.83 13.31
C GLY A 356 -6.89 -9.82 12.15
N TRP A 357 -5.99 -9.70 11.16
CA TRP A 357 -6.04 -10.53 9.95
C TRP A 357 -5.95 -12.04 10.20
N PRO A 358 -5.07 -12.54 11.09
CA PRO A 358 -5.05 -13.96 11.43
C PRO A 358 -6.38 -14.46 12.02
N LEU A 359 -7.04 -13.68 12.87
CA LEU A 359 -8.34 -14.04 13.44
C LEU A 359 -9.43 -14.01 12.36
N LEU A 360 -9.47 -12.96 11.53
CA LEU A 360 -10.39 -12.86 10.40
C LEU A 360 -10.28 -14.08 9.48
N ARG A 361 -9.06 -14.49 9.14
CA ARG A 361 -8.84 -15.66 8.29
C ARG A 361 -9.32 -16.96 8.93
N ARG A 362 -9.03 -17.20 10.21
CA ARG A 362 -9.58 -18.37 10.92
C ARG A 362 -11.10 -18.37 10.94
N CYS A 363 -11.73 -17.22 11.19
CA CYS A 363 -13.18 -17.10 11.14
C CYS A 363 -13.73 -17.42 9.75
N LEU A 364 -13.09 -16.92 8.68
CA LEU A 364 -13.53 -17.19 7.31
C LEU A 364 -13.36 -18.64 6.89
N THR A 365 -12.29 -19.30 7.33
CA THR A 365 -12.13 -20.76 7.15
C THR A 365 -13.28 -21.51 7.80
N ALA A 366 -13.60 -21.22 9.07
CA ALA A 366 -14.72 -21.85 9.77
C ALA A 366 -16.07 -21.53 9.10
N ILE A 367 -16.30 -20.29 8.68
CA ILE A 367 -17.50 -19.91 7.91
C ILE A 367 -17.59 -20.73 6.62
N GLY A 368 -16.49 -20.87 5.88
CA GLY A 368 -16.43 -21.70 4.67
C GLY A 368 -16.77 -23.16 4.94
N GLU A 369 -16.31 -23.72 6.06
CA GLU A 369 -16.64 -25.09 6.49
C GLU A 369 -18.13 -25.23 6.79
N HIS A 370 -18.73 -24.30 7.54
CA HIS A 370 -20.18 -24.29 7.79
C HIS A 370 -21.00 -24.23 6.51
N LEU A 371 -20.59 -23.40 5.54
CA LEU A 371 -21.30 -23.24 4.28
C LEU A 371 -21.15 -24.48 3.38
N ARG A 372 -20.00 -25.15 3.43
CA ARG A 372 -19.80 -26.44 2.75
C ARG A 372 -20.70 -27.51 3.35
N ASP A 373 -20.73 -27.61 4.67
CA ASP A 373 -21.51 -28.62 5.38
C ASP A 373 -23.02 -28.41 5.19
N GLY A 374 -23.45 -27.15 5.01
CA GLY A 374 -24.81 -26.77 4.60
C GLY A 374 -25.10 -26.93 3.10
N GLY A 375 -24.13 -27.34 2.27
CA GLY A 375 -24.29 -27.53 0.83
C GLY A 375 -24.40 -26.24 0.00
N VAL A 376 -24.03 -25.09 0.58
CA VAL A 376 -24.02 -23.78 -0.10
C VAL A 376 -22.82 -23.66 -1.04
N VAL A 377 -21.66 -24.19 -0.61
CA VAL A 377 -20.41 -24.19 -1.40
C VAL A 377 -19.80 -25.58 -1.52
N ALA A 378 -18.95 -25.78 -2.54
CA ALA A 378 -18.31 -27.07 -2.79
C ALA A 378 -17.03 -27.23 -1.97
N ALA A 379 -16.29 -26.14 -1.75
CA ALA A 379 -15.07 -26.10 -0.94
C ALA A 379 -15.11 -24.93 0.06
N PRO A 380 -14.47 -25.02 1.24
CA PRO A 380 -14.47 -23.93 2.22
C PRO A 380 -13.92 -22.60 1.66
N ASP A 381 -12.87 -22.66 0.84
CA ASP A 381 -12.24 -21.50 0.19
C ASP A 381 -13.13 -20.79 -0.84
N ASP A 382 -14.28 -21.36 -1.19
CA ASP A 382 -15.27 -20.69 -2.03
C ASP A 382 -15.90 -19.49 -1.33
N VAL A 383 -15.80 -19.42 0.01
CA VAL A 383 -16.34 -18.32 0.84
C VAL A 383 -15.88 -16.94 0.36
N TYR A 384 -14.63 -16.80 -0.10
CA TYR A 384 -14.08 -15.52 -0.57
C TYR A 384 -14.80 -14.95 -1.79
N PHE A 385 -15.44 -15.81 -2.58
CA PHE A 385 -16.16 -15.44 -3.80
C PHE A 385 -17.67 -15.26 -3.58
N LEU A 386 -18.13 -15.34 -2.33
CA LEU A 386 -19.50 -15.07 -1.95
C LEU A 386 -19.74 -13.59 -1.63
N THR A 387 -21.01 -13.24 -1.54
CA THR A 387 -21.49 -11.97 -0.97
C THR A 387 -22.34 -12.31 0.25
N LEU A 388 -22.67 -11.32 1.08
CA LEU A 388 -23.32 -11.55 2.39
C LEU A 388 -24.66 -12.28 2.29
N GLU A 389 -25.35 -12.22 1.16
CA GLU A 389 -26.62 -12.93 0.94
C GLU A 389 -26.46 -14.45 1.00
N ALA A 390 -25.26 -14.97 0.76
CA ALA A 390 -24.98 -16.40 0.86
C ALA A 390 -24.88 -16.92 2.31
N PHE A 391 -24.94 -16.03 3.29
CA PHE A 391 -24.90 -16.39 4.72
C PHE A 391 -26.28 -16.39 5.36
N GLU A 392 -27.34 -16.11 4.59
CA GLU A 392 -28.71 -16.20 5.08
C GLU A 392 -29.14 -17.67 5.26
N PRO A 393 -29.97 -17.99 6.27
CA PRO A 393 -30.30 -19.38 6.61
C PRO A 393 -30.98 -20.18 5.47
N ASP A 394 -31.62 -19.49 4.53
CA ASP A 394 -32.33 -20.06 3.38
C ASP A 394 -31.50 -20.01 2.08
N ALA A 395 -30.22 -19.66 2.15
CA ALA A 395 -29.35 -19.61 0.98
C ALA A 395 -29.20 -20.99 0.33
N GLY A 396 -29.65 -21.12 -0.92
CA GLY A 396 -29.44 -22.31 -1.73
C GLY A 396 -27.99 -22.43 -2.26
N PRO A 397 -27.65 -23.55 -2.94
CA PRO A 397 -26.33 -23.79 -3.49
C PRO A 397 -25.82 -22.67 -4.43
N GLN A 398 -24.57 -22.22 -4.21
CA GLN A 398 -23.94 -21.10 -4.92
C GLN A 398 -22.79 -21.52 -5.84
N HIS A 399 -22.60 -22.82 -6.10
CA HIS A 399 -21.44 -23.36 -6.84
C HIS A 399 -21.18 -22.64 -8.17
N ALA A 400 -22.21 -22.49 -9.00
CA ALA A 400 -22.08 -21.84 -10.31
C ALA A 400 -21.73 -20.33 -10.21
N VAL A 401 -22.22 -19.66 -9.16
CA VAL A 401 -21.93 -18.25 -8.89
C VAL A 401 -20.48 -18.07 -8.46
N VAL A 402 -20.01 -18.93 -7.54
CA VAL A 402 -18.61 -18.94 -7.09
C VAL A 402 -17.68 -19.20 -8.26
N ASP A 403 -17.95 -20.24 -9.04
CA ASP A 403 -17.14 -20.63 -10.21
C ASP A 403 -17.01 -19.48 -11.21
N ARG A 404 -18.12 -18.78 -11.48
CA ARG A 404 -18.11 -17.60 -12.35
C ARG A 404 -17.26 -16.48 -11.76
N ARG A 405 -17.50 -16.08 -10.50
CA ARG A 405 -16.78 -14.98 -9.83
C ARG A 405 -15.29 -15.27 -9.67
N ARG A 406 -14.90 -16.52 -9.39
CA ARG A 406 -13.51 -16.96 -9.33
C ARG A 406 -12.82 -16.82 -10.69
N ARG A 407 -13.47 -17.24 -11.78
CA ARG A 407 -12.94 -17.05 -13.14
C ARG A 407 -12.81 -15.58 -13.51
N GLU A 408 -13.83 -14.77 -13.23
CA GLU A 408 -13.80 -13.32 -13.47
C GLU A 408 -12.67 -12.66 -12.68
N TRP A 409 -12.53 -12.97 -11.40
CA TRP A 409 -11.46 -12.43 -10.55
C TRP A 409 -10.06 -12.79 -11.07
N LEU A 410 -9.85 -14.06 -11.47
CA LEU A 410 -8.58 -14.50 -12.09
C LEU A 410 -8.25 -13.75 -13.39
N GLN A 411 -9.27 -13.33 -14.16
CA GLN A 411 -9.07 -12.49 -15.34
C GLN A 411 -8.76 -11.04 -14.93
N GLN A 412 -9.49 -10.49 -13.97
CA GLN A 412 -9.36 -9.10 -13.51
C GLN A 412 -7.98 -8.78 -12.91
N ARG A 413 -7.36 -9.73 -12.19
CA ARG A 413 -6.01 -9.59 -11.64
C ARG A 413 -4.91 -9.41 -12.69
N LYS A 414 -5.17 -9.82 -13.94
CA LYS A 414 -4.25 -9.67 -15.08
C LYS A 414 -4.33 -8.28 -15.72
N LEU A 415 -5.30 -7.46 -15.32
CA LEU A 415 -5.52 -6.16 -15.91
C LEU A 415 -4.56 -5.10 -15.36
N ALA A 416 -4.05 -4.23 -16.23
CA ALA A 416 -3.28 -3.06 -15.84
C ALA A 416 -4.22 -1.91 -15.40
N ALA A 417 -4.69 -1.95 -14.15
CA ALA A 417 -5.61 -0.95 -13.63
C ALA A 417 -4.98 0.46 -13.53
N PRO A 418 -5.59 1.50 -14.11
CA PRO A 418 -5.11 2.88 -13.98
C PRO A 418 -5.07 3.34 -12.52
N LEU A 419 -4.08 4.16 -12.15
CA LEU A 419 -3.98 4.71 -10.79
C LEU A 419 -5.14 5.68 -10.44
N ALA A 420 -5.72 6.32 -11.45
CA ALA A 420 -6.82 7.24 -11.28
C ALA A 420 -7.84 7.11 -12.42
N LEU A 421 -9.12 7.26 -12.09
CA LEU A 421 -10.23 7.39 -13.03
C LEU A 421 -10.95 8.72 -12.82
N GLY A 422 -11.60 9.20 -13.86
CA GLY A 422 -12.35 10.47 -13.84
C GLY A 422 -11.44 11.70 -13.88
N HIS A 423 -11.97 12.83 -13.39
CA HIS A 423 -11.29 14.12 -13.46
C HIS A 423 -11.00 14.67 -12.06
N LEU A 424 -9.73 15.00 -11.82
CA LEU A 424 -9.28 15.73 -10.64
C LEU A 424 -9.72 17.21 -10.75
N PRO A 425 -10.37 17.81 -9.73
CA PRO A 425 -10.76 19.22 -9.76
C PRO A 425 -9.54 20.15 -9.86
N ARG A 426 -9.55 21.10 -10.81
CA ARG A 426 -8.43 22.04 -11.04
C ARG A 426 -8.21 23.12 -9.97
N LEU A 427 -9.16 23.35 -9.06
CA LEU A 427 -9.30 24.65 -8.37
C LEU A 427 -8.94 24.72 -6.88
N LEU A 428 -8.74 23.60 -6.17
CA LEU A 428 -8.10 23.63 -4.86
C LEU A 428 -6.66 23.15 -5.04
N GLY A 429 -5.70 23.99 -4.67
CA GLY A 429 -4.28 23.69 -4.72
C GLY A 429 -3.92 22.52 -3.81
N ASN A 430 -4.19 21.30 -4.27
CA ASN A 430 -3.84 20.09 -3.55
C ASN A 430 -2.34 19.86 -3.73
N THR A 431 -1.65 19.92 -2.61
CA THR A 431 -0.28 19.42 -2.45
C THR A 431 -0.13 18.01 -3.04
N PHE A 432 -1.17 17.17 -2.95
CA PHE A 432 -1.24 15.85 -3.61
C PHE A 432 -1.16 15.90 -5.15
N ASP A 433 -1.89 16.80 -5.82
CA ASP A 433 -1.87 16.93 -7.29
C ASP A 433 -0.54 17.50 -7.79
N ARG A 434 0.03 18.47 -7.08
CA ARG A 434 1.37 18.99 -7.39
C ARG A 434 2.45 17.94 -7.12
N MET A 435 2.30 17.11 -6.09
CA MET A 435 3.30 16.10 -5.75
C MET A 435 3.24 14.90 -6.70
N ALA A 436 2.06 14.40 -7.05
CA ALA A 436 1.90 13.31 -8.02
C ALA A 436 2.31 13.73 -9.45
N ASN A 437 2.02 14.96 -9.86
CA ASN A 437 2.38 15.47 -11.20
C ASN A 437 3.81 16.05 -11.29
N ASN A 438 4.34 16.73 -10.25
CA ASN A 438 5.74 17.21 -10.27
C ASN A 438 6.76 16.08 -10.08
N ALA A 439 6.32 14.93 -9.57
CA ALA A 439 7.15 13.74 -9.45
C ALA A 439 7.37 13.06 -10.81
N ARG A 440 6.52 13.24 -11.82
CA ARG A 440 6.81 12.70 -13.15
C ARG A 440 7.92 13.52 -13.81
N ILE A 441 9.11 12.91 -13.92
CA ILE A 441 10.21 13.44 -14.74
C ILE A 441 9.68 13.55 -16.17
N THR A 442 9.31 14.76 -16.58
CA THR A 442 8.67 15.02 -17.89
C THR A 442 9.63 15.68 -18.89
N ARG A 443 10.92 15.83 -18.55
CA ARG A 443 11.89 16.48 -19.44
C ARG A 443 13.05 15.54 -19.77
N ASN A 444 13.26 15.32 -21.07
CA ASN A 444 14.37 14.60 -21.70
C ASN A 444 14.52 13.12 -21.30
N LEU A 445 13.44 12.35 -21.39
CA LEU A 445 13.52 10.90 -21.27
C LEU A 445 13.94 10.27 -22.62
N PRO A 446 14.82 9.26 -22.62
CA PRO A 446 15.10 8.46 -23.81
C PRO A 446 13.84 7.82 -24.38
N SER A 447 13.81 7.58 -25.69
CA SER A 447 12.76 6.78 -26.33
C SER A 447 12.70 5.38 -25.67
N GLY A 448 11.50 4.93 -25.30
CA GLY A 448 11.27 3.65 -24.62
C GLY A 448 11.47 3.66 -23.10
N ALA A 449 11.68 4.80 -22.45
CA ALA A 449 11.79 4.87 -20.99
C ALA A 449 10.46 4.53 -20.28
N LEU A 450 10.53 3.60 -19.32
CA LEU A 450 9.43 3.35 -18.38
C LEU A 450 9.44 4.44 -17.31
N VAL A 451 8.30 5.09 -17.08
CA VAL A 451 8.17 6.23 -16.17
C VAL A 451 7.30 5.85 -14.98
N GLY A 452 7.89 5.86 -13.80
CA GLY A 452 7.18 5.66 -12.52
C GLY A 452 7.07 6.94 -11.70
N HIS A 453 6.67 6.78 -10.45
CA HIS A 453 6.71 7.83 -9.44
C HIS A 453 8.05 7.78 -8.70
N PRO A 454 8.84 8.88 -8.63
CA PRO A 454 10.06 8.91 -7.84
C PRO A 454 9.73 8.79 -6.35
N ALA A 455 10.17 7.68 -5.76
CA ALA A 455 10.04 7.43 -4.33
C ALA A 455 11.31 7.83 -3.54
N SER A 456 12.49 7.57 -4.10
CA SER A 456 13.78 7.85 -3.48
C SER A 456 14.73 8.53 -4.47
N PRO A 457 15.46 9.59 -4.07
CA PRO A 457 16.45 10.24 -4.92
C PRO A 457 17.69 9.34 -5.09
N GLY A 458 18.16 9.21 -6.32
CA GLY A 458 19.37 8.45 -6.61
C GLY A 458 19.42 8.02 -8.07
N ARG A 459 20.56 7.44 -8.48
CA ARG A 459 20.72 6.76 -9.77
C ARG A 459 21.37 5.41 -9.49
N ALA A 460 20.71 4.35 -9.92
CA ALA A 460 21.21 2.98 -9.79
C ALA A 460 21.20 2.29 -11.16
N LYS A 461 22.13 1.37 -11.37
CA LYS A 461 22.19 0.48 -12.54
C LYS A 461 22.56 -0.91 -12.04
N GLY A 462 21.78 -1.90 -12.45
CA GLY A 462 21.96 -3.29 -12.06
C GLY A 462 21.11 -4.20 -12.93
N ARG A 463 21.32 -5.51 -12.81
CA ARG A 463 20.47 -6.51 -13.45
C ARG A 463 19.09 -6.46 -12.80
N VAL A 464 18.01 -6.47 -13.58
CA VAL A 464 16.65 -6.51 -13.04
C VAL A 464 16.33 -7.92 -12.54
N ARG A 465 15.82 -8.03 -11.32
CA ARG A 465 15.22 -9.23 -10.75
C ARG A 465 13.74 -8.98 -10.54
N VAL A 466 12.90 -9.68 -11.31
CA VAL A 466 11.46 -9.71 -11.06
C VAL A 466 11.19 -10.74 -9.97
N VAL A 467 10.49 -10.34 -8.92
CA VAL A 467 10.07 -11.19 -7.80
C VAL A 467 8.55 -11.11 -7.72
N ASP A 468 7.87 -12.24 -7.96
CA ASP A 468 6.41 -12.30 -7.92
C ASP A 468 5.86 -12.50 -6.49
N GLY A 469 6.67 -13.07 -5.59
CA GLY A 469 6.32 -13.35 -4.22
C GLY A 469 7.52 -13.53 -3.29
N PRO A 470 7.32 -13.51 -1.95
CA PRO A 470 8.39 -13.60 -0.96
C PRO A 470 9.25 -14.88 -1.07
N GLU A 471 8.69 -15.98 -1.57
CA GLU A 471 9.37 -17.25 -1.80
C GLU A 471 10.51 -17.16 -2.83
N GLU A 472 10.39 -16.25 -3.80
CA GLU A 472 11.40 -16.01 -4.83
C GLU A 472 12.51 -15.06 -4.36
N PHE A 473 12.32 -14.38 -3.22
CA PHE A 473 13.24 -13.36 -2.75
C PHE A 473 14.65 -13.89 -2.44
N SER A 474 14.78 -15.20 -2.18
CA SER A 474 16.09 -15.86 -1.98
C SER A 474 16.99 -15.80 -3.22
N GLN A 475 16.40 -15.56 -4.39
CA GLN A 475 17.11 -15.45 -5.66
C GLN A 475 17.70 -14.05 -5.88
N PHE A 476 17.29 -13.04 -5.09
CA PHE A 476 17.76 -11.67 -5.22
C PHE A 476 19.21 -11.53 -4.73
N GLN A 477 20.09 -11.05 -5.61
CA GLN A 477 21.53 -10.94 -5.33
C GLN A 477 21.99 -9.48 -5.15
N PRO A 478 23.09 -9.24 -4.39
CA PRO A 478 23.69 -7.92 -4.29
C PRO A 478 24.01 -7.31 -5.67
N GLY A 479 23.60 -6.05 -5.88
CA GLY A 479 23.79 -5.33 -7.15
C GLY A 479 22.65 -5.51 -8.17
N GLU A 480 21.64 -6.33 -7.89
CA GLU A 480 20.41 -6.42 -8.68
C GLU A 480 19.43 -5.27 -8.34
N ILE A 481 18.55 -4.94 -9.29
CA ILE A 481 17.41 -4.01 -9.11
C ILE A 481 16.16 -4.86 -8.90
N LEU A 482 15.56 -4.77 -7.71
CA LEU A 482 14.32 -5.44 -7.37
C LEU A 482 13.14 -4.81 -8.13
N VAL A 483 12.36 -5.66 -8.81
CA VAL A 483 11.07 -5.31 -9.39
C VAL A 483 10.03 -6.27 -8.83
N ALA A 484 9.03 -5.75 -8.13
CA ALA A 484 7.95 -6.52 -7.54
C ALA A 484 6.61 -5.78 -7.72
N LYS A 485 5.49 -6.50 -7.56
CA LYS A 485 4.14 -5.90 -7.64
C LYS A 485 3.88 -4.90 -6.50
N ALA A 486 4.41 -5.22 -5.32
CA ALA A 486 4.45 -4.38 -4.13
C ALA A 486 5.73 -4.71 -3.33
N THR A 487 6.20 -3.76 -2.51
CA THR A 487 7.44 -3.88 -1.72
C THR A 487 7.21 -3.46 -0.29
#